data_AF-A0A955XXL5-F1
#
_entry.id   AF-A0A955XXL5-F1
#
_cell.length_a   1.000
_cell.length_b   1.000
_cell.length_c   1.000
_cell.angle_alpha   90.00
_cell.angle_beta   90.00
_cell.angle_gamma   90.00
#
_symmetry.space_group_name_H-M   'P 1'
#
loop_
_entity.id
_entity.type
_entity.pdbx_description
1 polymer ?
#
loop_
_entity_poly.entity_id
_entity_poly.type
_entity_poly.pdbx_seq_one_letter_code
_entity_poly.pdbx_strand_id
1 'polypeptide(L)'
;EDETDPRLFDTDEDGMDDGWEVAYSTAEECTPVTSAILDPLDPSDGDLDLDGDGLTSLQEYQVTRRDGFGVVTDNQTNPCDPDSDGDGLEDGLEVGWGQGGQGTDPNHVDSDRDRLWDGQEDADHDGRWDGNETHPLVADSDSDGLIDGAEDVNGNGIVDEGETDPLDPDSDGDGLLDGLEVLSLGTDPLKQDTDDDGLLDGLEAGLVDDADPETITNPRLADTDGDGLDDGEEDANGDGAVDEGETNPRSPDSDGDQLQDGAELNQYGTNPLVYDTDEGGVGDGEEVLVDGTDPLDPLDDGTADPDGDGLNNNQENAIGTNPRDPDSDDDFISDGEEVGPDWESPIDFDEDGTIDALDTDSENDGVPDADEAGDEDLATPAADSDSDGTPNYQDFDSDNGGVDDATEVNVDGTDPTVFLDDGTQDFDGDGLLNYDEREIGTDWRL
;
A
#
# COMPACT_ATOMS: atom_id res chain seq x y z
N GLU A 1 22.42 84.35 -13.63
CA GLU A 1 21.54 83.75 -14.64
C GLU A 1 22.21 82.43 -14.86
N ASP A 2 21.63 81.36 -14.31
CA ASP A 2 22.12 79.98 -14.19
C ASP A 2 21.81 79.52 -12.74
N GLU A 3 20.53 79.53 -12.39
CA GLU A 3 19.98 78.86 -11.21
C GLU A 3 18.80 78.03 -11.74
N THR A 4 18.67 76.79 -11.25
CA THR A 4 17.56 75.89 -11.60
C THR A 4 16.22 76.60 -11.37
N ASP A 5 15.27 76.52 -12.32
CA ASP A 5 13.96 77.14 -12.16
C ASP A 5 13.05 76.17 -11.41
N PRO A 6 12.65 76.43 -10.14
CA PRO A 6 11.84 75.51 -9.35
C PRO A 6 10.41 75.31 -9.87
N ARG A 7 10.10 75.81 -11.08
CA ARG A 7 8.86 75.63 -11.83
C ARG A 7 9.02 74.77 -13.08
N LEU A 8 10.26 74.48 -13.47
CA LEU A 8 10.61 73.48 -14.47
C LEU A 8 10.99 72.20 -13.72
N PHE A 9 10.68 71.06 -14.31
CA PHE A 9 10.98 69.74 -13.75
C PHE A 9 12.34 69.23 -14.25
N ASP A 10 12.74 69.70 -15.42
CA ASP A 10 13.94 69.39 -16.19
C ASP A 10 14.34 70.75 -16.80
N THR A 11 15.44 71.33 -16.33
CA THR A 11 15.85 72.71 -16.62
C THR A 11 16.67 72.81 -17.91
N ASP A 12 17.40 71.77 -18.31
CA ASP A 12 18.25 71.75 -19.50
C ASP A 12 17.70 70.93 -20.67
N GLU A 13 16.52 70.32 -20.48
CA GLU A 13 15.71 69.60 -21.46
C GLU A 13 16.36 68.30 -21.98
N ASP A 14 17.19 67.65 -21.18
CA ASP A 14 17.88 66.39 -21.54
C ASP A 14 17.04 65.13 -21.25
N GLY A 15 15.98 65.29 -20.46
CA GLY A 15 15.01 64.25 -20.13
C GLY A 15 15.19 63.64 -18.73
N MET A 16 16.19 64.03 -17.96
CA MET A 16 16.32 63.77 -16.52
C MET A 16 15.68 64.91 -15.72
N ASP A 17 15.29 64.65 -14.48
CA ASP A 17 14.71 65.69 -13.63
C ASP A 17 15.76 66.35 -12.72
N ASP A 18 15.63 67.66 -12.51
CA ASP A 18 16.57 68.46 -11.70
C ASP A 18 16.77 67.87 -10.29
N GLY A 19 15.77 67.15 -9.78
CA GLY A 19 15.80 66.55 -8.44
C GLY A 19 16.71 65.32 -8.37
N TRP A 20 16.64 64.46 -9.38
CA TRP A 20 17.45 63.27 -9.55
C TRP A 20 18.90 63.64 -9.85
N GLU A 21 19.13 64.58 -10.77
CA GLU A 21 20.47 65.09 -11.08
C GLU A 21 21.12 65.72 -9.85
N VAL A 22 20.37 66.51 -9.05
CA VAL A 22 20.88 67.05 -7.79
C VAL A 22 21.22 65.94 -6.78
N ALA A 23 20.47 64.83 -6.75
CA ALA A 23 20.75 63.72 -5.85
C ALA A 23 22.13 63.09 -6.12
N TYR A 24 22.51 62.96 -7.40
CA TYR A 24 23.79 62.38 -7.81
C TYR A 24 24.90 63.41 -8.11
N SER A 25 24.58 64.71 -8.12
CA SER A 25 25.55 65.81 -8.34
C SER A 25 26.75 65.82 -7.37
N THR A 26 26.59 65.20 -6.20
CA THR A 26 27.61 65.14 -5.13
C THR A 26 27.63 63.81 -4.38
N ALA A 27 26.98 62.77 -4.90
CA ALA A 27 26.82 61.50 -4.19
C ALA A 27 28.21 60.91 -3.83
N GLU A 28 28.38 60.56 -2.55
CA GLU A 28 29.63 59.99 -2.04
C GLU A 28 29.92 58.59 -2.63
N GLU A 29 28.90 57.97 -3.24
CA GLU A 29 28.93 56.65 -3.87
C GLU A 29 29.67 56.68 -5.22
N CYS A 30 29.61 57.80 -5.95
CA CYS A 30 30.26 57.98 -7.26
C CYS A 30 31.77 58.25 -7.18
N THR A 31 32.55 57.30 -6.65
CA THR A 31 34.00 57.48 -6.40
C THR A 31 34.91 56.80 -7.42
N PRO A 32 36.00 57.45 -7.87
CA PRO A 32 36.57 58.69 -7.35
C PRO A 32 35.95 59.96 -7.95
N VAL A 33 35.27 60.74 -7.09
CA VAL A 33 34.63 62.02 -7.44
C VAL A 33 35.68 63.02 -7.92
N THR A 34 35.72 63.31 -9.22
CA THR A 34 36.39 64.51 -9.70
C THR A 34 35.47 65.27 -10.64
N SER A 35 34.86 66.33 -10.09
CA SER A 35 33.90 67.27 -10.72
C SER A 35 32.44 66.84 -10.54
N ALA A 36 31.52 67.82 -10.47
CA ALA A 36 30.08 67.59 -10.46
C ALA A 36 29.72 66.61 -11.58
N ILE A 37 28.91 65.62 -11.21
CA ILE A 37 28.71 64.40 -12.00
C ILE A 37 27.49 64.58 -12.89
N LEU A 38 26.33 64.84 -12.26
CA LEU A 38 25.13 65.36 -12.91
C LEU A 38 24.90 66.82 -12.48
N ASP A 39 24.49 67.67 -13.41
CA ASP A 39 24.28 69.11 -13.29
C ASP A 39 23.02 69.48 -14.10
N PRO A 40 21.92 69.92 -13.44
CA PRO A 40 20.64 70.30 -14.08
C PRO A 40 20.68 71.45 -15.10
N LEU A 41 21.88 71.88 -15.48
CA LEU A 41 22.17 72.95 -16.43
C LEU A 41 23.06 72.47 -17.60
N ASP A 42 23.54 71.21 -17.59
CA ASP A 42 24.42 70.64 -18.60
C ASP A 42 23.79 69.39 -19.26
N PRO A 43 23.06 69.54 -20.36
CA PRO A 43 22.27 68.46 -20.97
C PRO A 43 23.12 67.39 -21.68
N SER A 44 24.44 67.40 -21.47
CA SER A 44 25.38 66.41 -22.01
C SER A 44 25.82 65.38 -20.99
N ASP A 45 25.47 65.55 -19.72
CA ASP A 45 25.78 64.61 -18.66
C ASP A 45 24.85 63.39 -18.63
N GLY A 46 23.62 63.48 -19.16
CA GLY A 46 22.75 62.32 -19.37
C GLY A 46 23.30 61.25 -20.32
N ASP A 47 24.28 61.60 -21.16
CA ASP A 47 25.02 60.67 -22.03
C ASP A 47 26.23 60.01 -21.32
N LEU A 48 26.51 60.36 -20.05
CA LEU A 48 27.61 59.77 -19.28
C LEU A 48 27.23 58.40 -18.74
N ASP A 49 28.18 57.48 -18.78
CA ASP A 49 28.17 56.17 -18.12
C ASP A 49 29.21 56.25 -17.00
N LEU A 50 28.73 56.32 -15.77
CA LEU A 50 29.47 56.84 -14.62
C LEU A 50 30.16 55.77 -13.80
N ASP A 51 29.53 54.60 -13.67
CA ASP A 51 30.06 53.39 -13.03
C ASP A 51 30.63 52.39 -14.04
N GLY A 52 30.28 52.49 -15.33
CA GLY A 52 30.87 51.71 -16.41
C GLY A 52 30.12 50.43 -16.74
N ASP A 53 28.87 50.28 -16.30
CA ASP A 53 27.99 49.12 -16.53
C ASP A 53 27.42 49.10 -17.97
N GLY A 54 27.56 50.21 -18.71
CA GLY A 54 27.09 50.36 -20.07
C GLY A 54 25.72 51.01 -20.23
N LEU A 55 25.08 51.47 -19.14
CA LEU A 55 23.95 52.38 -19.16
C LEU A 55 24.43 53.83 -19.03
N THR A 56 23.81 54.73 -19.79
CA THR A 56 24.01 56.16 -19.52
C THR A 56 23.09 56.62 -18.38
N SER A 57 23.44 57.69 -17.68
CA SER A 57 22.63 58.23 -16.59
C SER A 57 21.18 58.54 -17.01
N LEU A 58 20.97 58.97 -18.26
CA LEU A 58 19.62 59.11 -18.81
C LEU A 58 18.90 57.76 -18.96
N GLN A 59 19.60 56.69 -19.37
CA GLN A 59 19.03 55.35 -19.48
C GLN A 59 18.66 54.79 -18.10
N GLU A 60 19.50 54.99 -17.11
CA GLU A 60 19.30 54.60 -15.71
C GLU A 60 18.09 55.31 -15.08
N TYR A 61 18.01 56.63 -15.26
CA TYR A 61 16.83 57.42 -14.90
C TYR A 61 15.54 56.93 -15.61
N GLN A 62 15.68 56.36 -16.81
CA GLN A 62 14.59 55.85 -17.64
C GLN A 62 14.32 54.35 -17.47
N VAL A 63 15.10 53.61 -16.66
CA VAL A 63 14.82 52.21 -16.35
C VAL A 63 13.42 52.17 -15.73
N THR A 64 12.49 51.66 -16.52
CA THR A 64 11.09 51.53 -16.16
C THR A 64 10.70 50.13 -16.56
N ARG A 65 10.33 49.28 -15.58
CA ARG A 65 9.87 47.93 -15.89
C ARG A 65 8.78 48.00 -16.97
N ARG A 66 8.96 47.28 -18.08
CA ARG A 66 7.84 46.84 -18.92
C ARG A 66 7.25 45.58 -18.28
N ASP A 67 6.43 45.75 -17.25
CA ASP A 67 5.53 44.67 -16.90
C ASP A 67 4.47 44.50 -18.01
N GLY A 68 3.90 43.29 -18.13
CA GLY A 68 2.87 42.96 -19.11
C GLY A 68 1.55 43.73 -18.97
N PHE A 69 1.45 44.71 -18.06
CA PHE A 69 0.24 45.48 -17.77
C PHE A 69 0.39 47.01 -17.87
N GLY A 70 1.60 47.52 -18.09
CA GLY A 70 1.85 48.92 -18.39
C GLY A 70 2.16 49.76 -17.16
N VAL A 71 3.43 50.16 -17.08
CA VAL A 71 4.03 51.27 -16.33
C VAL A 71 3.54 51.42 -14.88
N VAL A 72 4.36 50.92 -13.95
CA VAL A 72 4.46 51.44 -12.59
C VAL A 72 5.83 52.12 -12.43
N THR A 73 5.84 53.24 -11.73
CA THR A 73 6.93 54.23 -11.57
C THR A 73 7.87 53.89 -10.40
N ASP A 74 9.17 54.20 -10.57
CA ASP A 74 10.30 54.25 -9.59
C ASP A 74 11.39 53.14 -9.59
N ASN A 75 11.58 52.39 -10.68
CA ASN A 75 12.64 51.37 -10.82
C ASN A 75 13.96 51.92 -11.40
N GLN A 76 14.36 53.13 -10.98
CA GLN A 76 15.59 53.76 -11.46
C GLN A 76 16.80 53.07 -10.85
N THR A 77 17.78 52.72 -11.67
CA THR A 77 19.07 52.22 -11.21
C THR A 77 19.92 53.37 -10.66
N ASN A 78 20.95 53.03 -9.89
CA ASN A 78 21.87 53.98 -9.31
C ASN A 78 23.00 54.29 -10.31
N PRO A 79 23.12 55.52 -10.83
CA PRO A 79 24.13 55.92 -11.81
C PRO A 79 25.54 56.01 -11.28
N CYS A 80 25.80 55.38 -10.15
CA CYS A 80 27.09 55.35 -9.49
C CYS A 80 27.38 53.98 -8.89
N ASP A 81 26.52 53.00 -9.11
CA ASP A 81 26.64 51.63 -8.62
C ASP A 81 26.30 50.70 -9.78
N PRO A 82 27.28 49.98 -10.34
CA PRO A 82 27.07 49.18 -11.55
C PRO A 82 26.16 47.96 -11.35
N ASP A 83 25.74 47.68 -10.10
CA ASP A 83 24.89 46.56 -9.66
C ASP A 83 24.00 47.10 -8.51
N SER A 84 22.81 47.58 -8.85
CA SER A 84 21.96 48.38 -7.97
C SER A 84 21.31 47.58 -6.84
N ASP A 85 21.12 46.27 -7.02
CA ASP A 85 20.54 45.39 -6.00
C ASP A 85 21.55 44.46 -5.31
N GLY A 86 22.77 44.38 -5.84
CA GLY A 86 23.93 43.76 -5.23
C GLY A 86 23.94 42.24 -5.38
N ASP A 87 23.31 41.70 -6.41
CA ASP A 87 23.20 40.27 -6.65
C ASP A 87 24.36 39.68 -7.45
N GLY A 88 25.20 40.54 -8.03
CA GLY A 88 26.38 40.18 -8.81
C GLY A 88 26.24 40.45 -10.32
N LEU A 89 25.04 40.70 -10.83
CA LEU A 89 24.77 41.01 -12.23
C LEU A 89 24.71 42.53 -12.44
N GLU A 90 25.41 43.04 -13.45
CA GLU A 90 25.47 44.49 -13.68
C GLU A 90 24.17 45.02 -14.31
N ASP A 91 23.69 46.19 -13.85
CA ASP A 91 22.42 46.80 -14.28
C ASP A 91 22.29 46.86 -15.82
N GLY A 92 23.38 47.20 -16.51
CA GLY A 92 23.45 47.23 -17.97
C GLY A 92 23.27 45.88 -18.67
N LEU A 93 23.68 44.77 -18.03
CA LEU A 93 23.42 43.41 -18.50
C LEU A 93 21.94 43.06 -18.32
N GLU A 94 21.38 43.38 -17.16
CA GLU A 94 19.99 43.10 -16.81
C GLU A 94 18.98 43.87 -17.66
N VAL A 95 19.26 45.13 -18.02
CA VAL A 95 18.29 45.91 -18.81
C VAL A 95 18.33 45.56 -20.31
N GLY A 96 19.45 45.05 -20.82
CA GLY A 96 19.50 44.38 -22.14
C GLY A 96 19.05 45.20 -23.36
N TRP A 97 19.33 46.52 -23.42
CA TRP A 97 18.88 47.41 -24.52
C TRP A 97 19.32 46.93 -25.91
N GLY A 98 18.40 46.34 -26.68
CA GLY A 98 18.60 46.07 -28.12
C GLY A 98 19.22 44.72 -28.49
N GLN A 99 19.40 43.79 -27.54
CA GLN A 99 19.89 42.43 -27.82
C GLN A 99 18.76 41.39 -28.00
N GLY A 100 17.50 41.74 -27.72
CA GLY A 100 16.35 40.87 -27.96
C GLY A 100 16.17 39.72 -26.95
N GLY A 101 16.91 39.73 -25.84
CA GLY A 101 16.70 38.86 -24.67
C GLY A 101 15.79 39.52 -23.64
N GLN A 102 15.15 38.69 -22.81
CA GLN A 102 14.40 39.12 -21.61
C GLN A 102 15.44 39.25 -20.50
N GLY A 103 15.79 40.47 -20.12
CA GLY A 103 16.67 40.67 -18.98
C GLY A 103 15.91 40.67 -17.65
N THR A 104 16.65 40.56 -16.56
CA THR A 104 16.21 40.50 -15.16
C THR A 104 15.89 41.89 -14.62
N ASP A 105 15.49 41.99 -13.36
CA ASP A 105 15.21 43.29 -12.75
C ASP A 105 16.36 43.84 -11.93
N PRO A 106 16.98 44.96 -12.36
CA PRO A 106 18.16 45.52 -11.70
C PRO A 106 17.91 46.21 -10.36
N ASN A 107 16.76 45.98 -9.75
CA ASN A 107 16.42 46.49 -8.43
C ASN A 107 15.85 45.37 -7.54
N HIS A 108 15.92 44.12 -8.00
CA HIS A 108 15.44 42.96 -7.29
C HIS A 108 16.26 41.73 -7.64
N VAL A 109 17.12 41.37 -6.69
CA VAL A 109 18.05 40.23 -6.65
C VAL A 109 17.50 38.84 -7.01
N ASP A 110 16.24 38.67 -7.42
CA ASP A 110 15.56 37.37 -7.58
C ASP A 110 14.28 37.60 -8.42
N SER A 111 14.41 37.52 -9.74
CA SER A 111 13.40 38.01 -10.68
C SER A 111 12.18 37.08 -10.80
N ASP A 112 12.33 35.78 -10.58
CA ASP A 112 11.24 34.79 -10.68
C ASP A 112 10.75 34.23 -9.33
N ARG A 113 11.44 34.53 -8.24
CA ARG A 113 11.09 34.23 -6.85
C ARG A 113 11.22 32.77 -6.47
N ASP A 114 12.18 32.09 -7.05
CA ASP A 114 12.54 30.71 -6.78
C ASP A 114 13.51 30.56 -5.59
N ARG A 115 14.14 31.69 -5.18
CA ARG A 115 15.13 31.89 -4.10
C ARG A 115 16.60 31.78 -4.53
N LEU A 116 16.88 31.61 -5.80
CA LEU A 116 18.18 31.91 -6.37
C LEU A 116 18.24 33.38 -6.77
N TRP A 117 19.46 33.89 -6.88
CA TRP A 117 19.67 35.28 -7.29
C TRP A 117 20.01 35.35 -8.76
N ASP A 118 19.56 36.39 -9.46
CA ASP A 118 19.74 36.49 -10.91
C ASP A 118 21.23 36.38 -11.28
N GLY A 119 22.10 37.06 -10.53
CA GLY A 119 23.57 36.94 -10.66
C GLY A 119 24.20 35.61 -10.21
N GLN A 120 23.50 34.80 -9.40
CA GLN A 120 23.94 33.44 -9.07
C GLN A 120 23.62 32.46 -10.21
N GLU A 121 22.48 32.67 -10.87
CA GLU A 121 22.03 31.86 -12.00
C GLU A 121 22.84 32.19 -13.27
N ASP A 122 23.19 33.46 -13.49
CA ASP A 122 24.16 33.89 -14.51
C ASP A 122 25.62 33.73 -13.99
N ALA A 123 26.04 32.48 -13.79
CA ALA A 123 27.33 32.16 -13.17
C ALA A 123 28.54 32.76 -13.90
N ASP A 124 28.45 32.94 -15.23
CA ASP A 124 29.51 33.56 -16.03
C ASP A 124 29.41 35.09 -16.19
N HIS A 125 28.30 35.67 -15.71
CA HIS A 125 27.97 37.09 -15.66
C HIS A 125 28.05 37.77 -17.04
N ASP A 126 27.60 37.07 -18.11
CA ASP A 126 27.59 37.62 -19.46
C ASP A 126 26.24 38.23 -19.88
N GLY A 127 25.24 38.14 -19.00
CA GLY A 127 23.88 38.62 -19.18
C GLY A 127 23.07 37.77 -20.15
N ARG A 128 23.46 36.51 -20.36
CA ARG A 128 22.75 35.57 -21.23
C ARG A 128 22.64 34.22 -20.56
N TRP A 129 21.42 33.69 -20.62
CA TRP A 129 21.19 32.30 -20.31
C TRP A 129 21.92 31.38 -21.30
N ASP A 130 22.90 30.64 -20.79
CA ASP A 130 23.50 29.50 -21.45
C ASP A 130 22.89 28.18 -20.94
N GLY A 131 22.91 27.12 -21.76
CA GLY A 131 22.27 25.84 -21.40
C GLY A 131 22.96 25.02 -20.29
N ASN A 132 23.86 25.62 -19.52
CA ASN A 132 24.51 25.00 -18.34
C ASN A 132 24.22 25.82 -17.06
N GLU A 133 23.25 26.71 -17.12
CA GLU A 133 22.85 27.65 -16.08
C GLU A 133 21.32 27.57 -15.89
N THR A 134 20.87 27.79 -14.66
CA THR A 134 19.46 28.00 -14.36
C THR A 134 18.97 29.31 -14.97
N HIS A 135 17.66 29.42 -15.17
CA HIS A 135 17.07 30.52 -15.88
C HIS A 135 16.44 31.54 -14.91
N PRO A 136 16.97 32.78 -14.79
CA PRO A 136 16.57 33.76 -13.77
C PRO A 136 15.18 34.41 -13.98
N LEU A 137 14.37 33.86 -14.88
CA LEU A 137 13.00 34.33 -15.15
C LEU A 137 12.01 33.15 -15.15
N VAL A 138 12.49 31.95 -14.87
CA VAL A 138 11.76 30.69 -14.88
C VAL A 138 12.15 29.93 -13.64
N ALA A 139 11.31 30.02 -12.62
CA ALA A 139 11.56 29.45 -11.30
C ALA A 139 11.75 27.92 -11.26
N ASP A 140 11.67 27.22 -12.39
CA ASP A 140 11.69 25.77 -12.55
C ASP A 140 12.28 25.50 -13.94
N SER A 141 13.60 25.41 -13.99
CA SER A 141 14.41 25.47 -15.21
C SER A 141 14.25 24.22 -16.08
N ASP A 142 14.10 23.05 -15.48
CA ASP A 142 13.92 21.78 -16.19
C ASP A 142 12.46 21.30 -16.29
N SER A 143 11.53 22.00 -15.61
CA SER A 143 10.09 21.78 -15.64
C SER A 143 9.64 20.45 -15.03
N ASP A 144 10.35 19.96 -14.03
CA ASP A 144 10.04 18.73 -13.29
C ASP A 144 9.02 18.95 -12.15
N GLY A 145 8.84 20.21 -11.72
CA GLY A 145 7.91 20.65 -10.70
C GLY A 145 8.53 21.01 -9.34
N LEU A 146 9.84 20.83 -9.16
CA LEU A 146 10.63 21.55 -8.16
C LEU A 146 10.99 22.94 -8.70
N ILE A 147 11.50 23.77 -7.81
CA ILE A 147 11.98 25.11 -8.19
C ILE A 147 13.47 25.12 -7.95
N ASP A 148 14.25 25.81 -8.77
CA ASP A 148 15.70 25.69 -8.75
C ASP A 148 16.27 25.99 -7.35
N GLY A 149 15.78 27.04 -6.67
CA GLY A 149 16.15 27.35 -5.28
C GLY A 149 15.63 26.38 -4.19
N ALA A 150 14.81 25.38 -4.52
CA ALA A 150 14.50 24.26 -3.64
C ALA A 150 15.48 23.08 -3.80
N GLU A 151 16.12 23.01 -4.96
CA GLU A 151 17.07 21.98 -5.34
C GLU A 151 18.48 22.39 -4.93
N ASP A 152 18.88 23.63 -5.21
CA ASP A 152 20.05 24.29 -4.60
C ASP A 152 19.66 24.90 -3.24
N VAL A 153 19.44 24.01 -2.25
CA VAL A 153 18.99 24.37 -0.89
C VAL A 153 19.92 25.40 -0.23
N ASN A 154 21.21 25.34 -0.57
CA ASN A 154 22.21 26.20 0.05
C ASN A 154 22.48 27.51 -0.71
N GLY A 155 21.93 27.65 -1.92
CA GLY A 155 21.95 28.86 -2.73
C GLY A 155 23.37 29.27 -3.10
N ASN A 156 24.16 28.33 -3.63
CA ASN A 156 25.54 28.60 -4.07
C ASN A 156 25.79 28.40 -5.57
N GLY A 157 24.78 27.94 -6.31
CA GLY A 157 24.79 27.76 -7.76
C GLY A 157 25.58 26.53 -8.20
N ILE A 158 25.82 25.58 -7.31
CA ILE A 158 26.46 24.29 -7.63
C ILE A 158 25.67 23.16 -6.99
N VAL A 159 25.54 22.04 -7.70
CA VAL A 159 24.93 20.82 -7.15
C VAL A 159 25.86 20.20 -6.10
N ASP A 160 25.50 20.26 -4.82
CA ASP A 160 26.22 19.62 -3.72
C ASP A 160 25.67 18.22 -3.37
N GLU A 161 26.37 17.51 -2.48
CA GLU A 161 25.91 16.19 -1.98
C GLU A 161 24.60 16.36 -1.18
N GLY A 162 23.53 15.73 -1.67
CA GLY A 162 22.20 15.80 -1.06
C GLY A 162 21.26 16.84 -1.70
N GLU A 163 21.66 17.42 -2.83
CA GLU A 163 20.86 18.32 -3.67
C GLU A 163 20.56 17.64 -5.02
N THR A 164 19.38 17.89 -5.56
CA THR A 164 19.01 17.56 -6.94
C THR A 164 19.61 18.60 -7.91
N ASP A 165 19.71 18.27 -9.20
CA ASP A 165 20.25 19.16 -10.22
C ASP A 165 19.11 19.97 -10.87
N PRO A 166 19.02 21.30 -10.69
CA PRO A 166 17.96 22.13 -11.28
C PRO A 166 17.87 22.13 -12.82
N LEU A 167 18.82 21.47 -13.48
CA LEU A 167 18.89 21.35 -14.94
C LEU A 167 18.66 19.92 -15.43
N ASP A 168 18.47 18.97 -14.52
CA ASP A 168 18.23 17.56 -14.81
C ASP A 168 16.96 17.08 -14.09
N PRO A 169 15.85 16.89 -14.82
CA PRO A 169 14.54 16.67 -14.20
C PRO A 169 14.38 15.28 -13.55
N ASP A 170 15.45 14.46 -13.51
CA ASP A 170 15.54 13.08 -13.01
C ASP A 170 16.99 12.87 -12.55
N SER A 171 17.30 13.33 -11.33
CA SER A 171 18.68 13.48 -10.82
C SER A 171 19.41 12.16 -10.62
N ASP A 172 18.71 11.07 -10.31
CA ASP A 172 19.30 9.76 -10.14
C ASP A 172 19.15 8.84 -11.37
N GLY A 173 18.30 9.20 -12.31
CA GLY A 173 18.16 8.54 -13.60
C GLY A 173 17.40 7.22 -13.55
N ASP A 174 16.45 7.07 -12.62
CA ASP A 174 15.59 5.90 -12.49
C ASP A 174 14.31 5.99 -13.35
N GLY A 175 14.01 7.17 -13.88
CA GLY A 175 12.86 7.46 -14.73
C GLY A 175 11.68 8.15 -14.03
N LEU A 176 11.80 8.48 -12.74
CA LEU A 176 10.93 9.43 -12.04
C LEU A 176 11.46 10.85 -12.17
N LEU A 177 10.57 11.81 -11.95
CA LEU A 177 10.96 13.21 -11.92
C LEU A 177 11.16 13.65 -10.48
N ASP A 178 12.21 14.39 -10.14
CA ASP A 178 12.53 14.75 -8.75
C ASP A 178 11.34 15.44 -8.05
N GLY A 179 10.65 16.31 -8.77
CA GLY A 179 9.42 16.97 -8.31
C GLY A 179 8.25 16.02 -8.10
N LEU A 180 8.11 14.97 -8.90
CA LEU A 180 7.10 13.94 -8.68
C LEU A 180 7.41 13.13 -7.41
N GLU A 181 8.67 12.77 -7.24
CA GLU A 181 9.17 12.03 -6.09
C GLU A 181 8.94 12.80 -4.80
N VAL A 182 9.44 14.04 -4.71
CA VAL A 182 9.35 14.86 -3.51
C VAL A 182 7.90 15.27 -3.20
N LEU A 183 7.10 15.63 -4.21
CA LEU A 183 5.77 16.20 -4.00
C LEU A 183 4.64 15.17 -3.93
N SER A 184 4.81 13.98 -4.51
CA SER A 184 3.71 13.01 -4.66
C SER A 184 4.01 11.61 -4.12
N LEU A 185 5.17 11.03 -4.42
CA LEU A 185 5.47 9.62 -4.09
C LEU A 185 6.17 9.48 -2.73
N GLY A 186 7.05 10.42 -2.40
CA GLY A 186 7.87 10.44 -1.19
C GLY A 186 9.07 9.50 -1.25
N THR A 187 9.52 9.17 -2.45
CA THR A 187 10.81 8.53 -2.76
C THR A 187 11.96 9.55 -2.63
N ASP A 188 13.20 9.06 -2.70
CA ASP A 188 14.41 9.88 -2.59
C ASP A 188 14.99 10.15 -3.99
N PRO A 189 14.89 11.39 -4.52
CA PRO A 189 15.27 11.73 -5.90
C PRO A 189 16.78 11.63 -6.22
N LEU A 190 17.57 11.21 -5.24
CA LEU A 190 19.01 11.00 -5.36
C LEU A 190 19.38 9.53 -5.24
N LYS A 191 18.39 8.64 -5.22
CA LYS A 191 18.55 7.21 -4.98
C LYS A 191 17.52 6.42 -5.79
N GLN A 192 18.01 5.82 -6.87
CA GLN A 192 17.23 5.06 -7.86
C GLN A 192 16.30 3.95 -7.32
N ASP A 193 16.49 3.53 -6.08
CA ASP A 193 15.81 2.44 -5.39
C ASP A 193 15.69 2.89 -3.94
N THR A 194 14.54 3.43 -3.53
CA THR A 194 14.36 4.15 -2.27
C THR A 194 14.40 3.21 -1.06
N ASP A 195 13.86 2.00 -1.16
CA ASP A 195 13.75 1.05 -0.05
C ASP A 195 14.79 -0.08 -0.05
N ASP A 196 15.70 -0.10 -1.02
CA ASP A 196 16.83 -1.02 -1.19
C ASP A 196 16.40 -2.48 -1.46
N ASP A 197 15.31 -2.70 -2.17
CA ASP A 197 14.76 -4.04 -2.47
C ASP A 197 15.29 -4.64 -3.79
N GLY A 198 15.91 -3.81 -4.64
CA GLY A 198 16.48 -4.21 -5.92
C GLY A 198 15.71 -3.78 -7.16
N LEU A 199 14.51 -3.21 -7.01
CA LEU A 199 13.74 -2.56 -8.07
C LEU A 199 13.99 -1.05 -8.10
N LEU A 200 13.72 -0.43 -9.26
CA LEU A 200 13.88 1.01 -9.42
C LEU A 200 12.57 1.71 -9.11
N ASP A 201 12.58 2.86 -8.43
CA ASP A 201 11.34 3.51 -8.01
C ASP A 201 10.43 3.84 -9.22
N GLY A 202 11.03 4.21 -10.36
CA GLY A 202 10.32 4.44 -11.61
C GLY A 202 9.61 3.22 -12.19
N LEU A 203 10.18 2.03 -12.03
CA LEU A 203 9.54 0.77 -12.43
C LEU A 203 8.35 0.49 -11.52
N GLU A 204 8.57 0.56 -10.22
CA GLU A 204 7.56 0.27 -9.20
C GLU A 204 6.41 1.27 -9.19
N ALA A 205 6.65 2.53 -9.57
CA ALA A 205 5.61 3.53 -9.75
C ALA A 205 4.78 3.31 -11.03
N GLY A 206 5.19 2.39 -11.91
CA GLY A 206 4.55 2.11 -13.21
C GLY A 206 4.66 3.27 -14.20
N LEU A 207 5.73 4.07 -14.09
CA LEU A 207 5.95 5.28 -14.90
C LEU A 207 7.03 5.09 -15.97
N VAL A 208 7.81 4.01 -15.86
CA VAL A 208 8.80 3.56 -16.85
C VAL A 208 8.23 2.38 -17.66
N ASP A 209 8.96 1.88 -18.67
CA ASP A 209 8.54 0.73 -19.49
C ASP A 209 8.42 -0.54 -18.62
N ASP A 210 7.24 -0.73 -18.06
CA ASP A 210 6.78 -1.90 -17.29
C ASP A 210 6.19 -2.95 -18.26
N ALA A 211 6.65 -4.20 -18.14
CA ALA A 211 6.19 -5.30 -18.97
C ALA A 211 4.76 -5.78 -18.63
N ASP A 212 4.32 -5.63 -17.37
CA ASP A 212 2.98 -5.97 -16.90
C ASP A 212 2.47 -5.04 -15.77
N PRO A 213 1.61 -4.05 -16.07
CA PRO A 213 1.07 -3.10 -15.09
C PRO A 213 0.29 -3.69 -13.90
N GLU A 214 0.00 -5.00 -13.90
CA GLU A 214 -0.61 -5.67 -12.76
C GLU A 214 0.39 -5.91 -11.61
N THR A 215 1.70 -5.91 -11.87
CA THR A 215 2.78 -6.19 -10.90
C THR A 215 3.33 -4.93 -10.20
N ILE A 216 2.93 -3.72 -10.60
CA ILE A 216 3.33 -2.43 -9.98
C ILE A 216 3.25 -2.48 -8.45
N THR A 217 4.40 -2.31 -7.80
CA THR A 217 4.63 -2.34 -6.35
C THR A 217 4.59 -0.94 -5.73
N ASN A 218 5.12 -0.76 -4.51
CA ASN A 218 5.24 0.52 -3.86
C ASN A 218 6.72 0.81 -3.57
N PRO A 219 7.32 1.87 -4.17
CA PRO A 219 8.76 2.17 -4.12
C PRO A 219 9.30 2.64 -2.77
N ARG A 220 8.60 2.31 -1.69
CA ARG A 220 8.90 2.72 -0.32
C ARG A 220 8.69 1.59 0.66
N LEU A 221 8.27 0.43 0.17
CA LEU A 221 8.05 -0.80 0.89
C LEU A 221 8.75 -1.90 0.12
N ALA A 222 9.90 -2.33 0.62
CA ALA A 222 10.67 -3.41 0.02
C ALA A 222 9.90 -4.72 -0.15
N ASP A 223 8.75 -4.88 0.53
CA ASP A 223 7.87 -6.06 0.49
C ASP A 223 6.43 -5.50 0.44
N THR A 224 5.84 -5.48 -0.76
CA THR A 224 4.57 -4.80 -1.04
C THR A 224 3.37 -5.55 -0.49
N ASP A 225 3.37 -6.88 -0.53
CA ASP A 225 2.24 -7.71 -0.09
C ASP A 225 2.38 -8.28 1.33
N GLY A 226 3.58 -8.20 1.90
CA GLY A 226 3.89 -8.49 3.29
C GLY A 226 4.11 -9.96 3.60
N ASP A 227 4.52 -10.76 2.62
CA ASP A 227 4.71 -12.21 2.76
C ASP A 227 6.12 -12.60 3.27
N GLY A 228 7.05 -11.65 3.25
CA GLY A 228 8.42 -11.80 3.71
C GLY A 228 9.48 -12.05 2.63
N LEU A 229 9.13 -11.94 1.35
CA LEU A 229 10.05 -11.72 0.23
C LEU A 229 10.07 -10.23 -0.13
N ASP A 230 11.23 -9.75 -0.57
CA ASP A 230 11.35 -8.38 -1.06
C ASP A 230 10.89 -8.35 -2.54
N ASP A 231 10.24 -7.28 -3.02
CA ASP A 231 9.62 -7.24 -4.36
C ASP A 231 10.67 -7.49 -5.47
N GLY A 232 11.90 -7.00 -5.29
CA GLY A 232 13.03 -7.28 -6.19
C GLY A 232 13.62 -8.69 -6.09
N GLU A 233 13.33 -9.47 -5.04
CA GLU A 233 13.60 -10.92 -5.02
C GLU A 233 12.58 -11.68 -5.87
N GLU A 234 11.35 -11.19 -5.91
CA GLU A 234 10.23 -11.79 -6.63
C GLU A 234 10.26 -11.43 -8.13
N ASP A 235 10.61 -10.20 -8.50
CA ASP A 235 10.98 -9.80 -9.87
C ASP A 235 12.51 -9.74 -10.04
N ALA A 236 13.14 -10.92 -9.95
CA ALA A 236 14.60 -11.05 -9.96
C ALA A 236 15.29 -10.50 -11.23
N ASN A 237 14.52 -10.32 -12.31
CA ASN A 237 15.02 -9.81 -13.57
C ASN A 237 14.76 -8.30 -13.76
N GLY A 238 13.87 -7.71 -12.96
CA GLY A 238 13.58 -6.29 -12.86
C GLY A 238 12.92 -5.73 -14.11
N ASP A 239 12.05 -6.51 -14.76
CA ASP A 239 11.33 -6.08 -15.96
C ASP A 239 9.85 -5.74 -15.72
N GLY A 240 9.39 -5.87 -14.48
CA GLY A 240 8.01 -5.58 -14.08
C GLY A 240 7.02 -6.64 -14.54
N ALA A 241 7.44 -7.88 -14.80
CA ALA A 241 6.51 -8.98 -15.10
C ALA A 241 6.82 -10.22 -14.27
N VAL A 242 5.78 -10.99 -13.96
CA VAL A 242 5.95 -12.32 -13.35
C VAL A 242 6.36 -13.33 -14.44
N ASP A 243 7.63 -13.71 -14.48
CA ASP A 243 8.16 -14.71 -15.40
C ASP A 243 8.17 -16.15 -14.84
N GLU A 244 8.58 -17.13 -15.68
CA GLU A 244 8.73 -18.52 -15.25
C GLU A 244 9.81 -18.66 -14.16
N GLY A 245 9.37 -18.94 -12.94
CA GLY A 245 10.24 -19.15 -11.77
C GLY A 245 10.28 -17.97 -10.80
N GLU A 246 9.48 -16.94 -11.05
CA GLU A 246 9.25 -15.78 -10.18
C GLU A 246 7.89 -15.90 -9.50
N THR A 247 7.81 -15.38 -8.27
CA THR A 247 6.56 -15.18 -7.52
C THR A 247 5.96 -13.82 -7.89
N ASN A 248 4.78 -13.51 -7.38
CA ASN A 248 4.11 -12.26 -7.69
C ASN A 248 4.22 -11.29 -6.51
N PRO A 249 4.94 -10.14 -6.65
CA PRO A 249 5.16 -9.14 -5.59
C PRO A 249 3.90 -8.50 -4.95
N ARG A 250 2.72 -8.91 -5.39
CA ARG A 250 1.42 -8.38 -4.97
C ARG A 250 0.46 -9.47 -4.52
N SER A 251 0.88 -10.72 -4.54
CA SER A 251 0.12 -11.87 -4.15
C SER A 251 0.96 -12.69 -3.18
N PRO A 252 0.65 -12.65 -1.87
CA PRO A 252 1.49 -13.24 -0.84
C PRO A 252 1.44 -14.77 -0.82
N ASP A 253 0.87 -15.40 -1.85
CA ASP A 253 0.58 -16.82 -2.04
C ASP A 253 0.37 -17.02 -3.55
N SER A 254 1.43 -17.42 -4.24
CA SER A 254 1.51 -17.46 -5.70
C SER A 254 0.83 -18.68 -6.31
N ASP A 255 0.83 -19.82 -5.63
CA ASP A 255 0.21 -21.06 -6.10
C ASP A 255 -1.19 -21.35 -5.53
N GLY A 256 -1.58 -20.60 -4.50
CA GLY A 256 -2.92 -20.61 -3.91
C GLY A 256 -3.16 -21.74 -2.92
N ASP A 257 -2.11 -22.27 -2.28
CA ASP A 257 -2.23 -23.35 -1.29
C ASP A 257 -2.47 -22.86 0.16
N GLN A 258 -2.45 -21.54 0.37
CA GLN A 258 -2.60 -20.80 1.64
C GLN A 258 -1.34 -20.70 2.51
N LEU A 259 -0.20 -21.23 2.06
CA LEU A 259 1.12 -20.91 2.58
C LEU A 259 1.63 -19.65 1.89
N GLN A 260 2.42 -18.84 2.60
CA GLN A 260 2.96 -17.60 2.02
C GLN A 260 4.28 -17.87 1.32
N ASP A 261 4.55 -17.25 0.18
CA ASP A 261 5.74 -17.57 -0.63
C ASP A 261 7.04 -17.38 0.18
N GLY A 262 7.11 -16.29 0.94
CA GLY A 262 8.19 -16.02 1.87
C GLY A 262 8.33 -17.05 2.98
N ALA A 263 7.23 -17.62 3.49
CA ALA A 263 7.27 -18.69 4.49
C ALA A 263 7.74 -20.01 3.88
N GLU A 264 7.29 -20.32 2.67
CA GLU A 264 7.71 -21.50 1.92
C GLU A 264 9.22 -21.52 1.71
N LEU A 265 9.79 -20.44 1.16
CA LEU A 265 11.23 -20.37 0.90
C LEU A 265 12.06 -20.30 2.18
N ASN A 266 11.66 -19.47 3.14
CA ASN A 266 12.52 -19.16 4.30
C ASN A 266 12.34 -20.11 5.49
N GLN A 267 11.19 -20.76 5.63
CA GLN A 267 10.86 -21.59 6.79
C GLN A 267 10.68 -23.07 6.45
N TYR A 268 9.90 -23.40 5.42
CA TYR A 268 9.51 -24.79 5.14
C TYR A 268 10.40 -25.46 4.07
N GLY A 269 11.02 -24.67 3.20
CA GLY A 269 11.83 -25.16 2.08
C GLY A 269 11.01 -25.77 0.95
N THR A 270 9.73 -25.43 0.87
CA THR A 270 8.80 -25.77 -0.22
C THR A 270 8.97 -24.80 -1.39
N ASN A 271 8.22 -25.01 -2.47
CA ASN A 271 8.31 -24.21 -3.68
C ASN A 271 7.04 -23.40 -3.90
N PRO A 272 7.08 -22.06 -3.80
CA PRO A 272 5.90 -21.18 -3.82
C PRO A 272 5.13 -21.10 -5.14
N LEU A 273 5.60 -21.82 -6.15
CA LEU A 273 4.97 -21.92 -7.45
C LEU A 273 4.33 -23.30 -7.68
N VAL A 274 4.29 -24.13 -6.64
CA VAL A 274 3.88 -25.53 -6.70
C VAL A 274 3.08 -25.89 -5.46
N TYR A 275 1.76 -25.87 -5.63
CA TYR A 275 0.75 -26.18 -4.60
C TYR A 275 1.03 -27.39 -3.68
N ASP A 276 1.79 -28.38 -4.16
CA ASP A 276 2.17 -29.61 -3.47
C ASP A 276 3.61 -29.94 -3.88
N THR A 277 4.58 -29.57 -3.05
CA THR A 277 6.00 -29.62 -3.39
C THR A 277 6.52 -31.05 -3.53
N ASP A 278 5.99 -31.99 -2.77
CA ASP A 278 6.52 -33.34 -2.67
C ASP A 278 5.77 -34.40 -3.51
N GLU A 279 4.69 -33.96 -4.16
CA GLU A 279 3.79 -34.73 -5.01
C GLU A 279 3.05 -35.86 -4.25
N GLY A 280 2.80 -35.69 -2.95
CA GLY A 280 2.07 -36.60 -2.07
C GLY A 280 0.55 -36.57 -2.26
N GLY A 281 0.02 -35.43 -2.71
CA GLY A 281 -1.38 -35.20 -3.03
C GLY A 281 -2.13 -34.27 -2.07
N VAL A 282 -1.49 -33.82 -0.99
CA VAL A 282 -1.95 -32.72 -0.13
C VAL A 282 -1.07 -31.50 -0.38
N GLY A 283 -1.64 -30.29 -0.28
CA GLY A 283 -0.87 -29.07 -0.57
C GLY A 283 -0.06 -28.60 0.63
N ASP A 284 1.07 -27.92 0.39
CA ASP A 284 2.05 -27.59 1.43
C ASP A 284 1.42 -26.77 2.57
N GLY A 285 0.55 -25.82 2.22
CA GLY A 285 -0.23 -25.02 3.17
C GLY A 285 -1.19 -25.82 4.03
N GLU A 286 -1.83 -26.86 3.49
CA GLU A 286 -2.71 -27.74 4.27
C GLU A 286 -1.90 -28.57 5.27
N GLU A 287 -0.81 -29.16 4.80
CA GLU A 287 0.10 -29.98 5.62
C GLU A 287 0.64 -29.19 6.81
N VAL A 288 1.02 -27.93 6.58
CA VAL A 288 1.58 -27.07 7.61
C VAL A 288 0.51 -26.48 8.54
N LEU A 289 -0.59 -25.97 7.99
CA LEU A 289 -1.54 -25.14 8.72
C LEU A 289 -2.68 -25.93 9.37
N VAL A 290 -3.00 -27.11 8.82
CA VAL A 290 -4.14 -27.94 9.25
C VAL A 290 -3.66 -29.28 9.80
N ASP A 291 -2.99 -30.08 8.96
CA ASP A 291 -2.69 -31.49 9.26
C ASP A 291 -1.49 -31.64 10.21
N GLY A 292 -0.56 -30.69 10.19
CA GLY A 292 0.68 -30.73 10.97
C GLY A 292 1.67 -31.80 10.51
N THR A 293 1.63 -32.18 9.22
CA THR A 293 2.55 -33.09 8.54
C THR A 293 3.77 -32.36 7.98
N ASP A 294 4.73 -33.07 7.40
CA ASP A 294 5.94 -32.49 6.80
C ASP A 294 5.72 -32.30 5.28
N PRO A 295 5.65 -31.06 4.76
CA PRO A 295 5.34 -30.79 3.34
C PRO A 295 6.44 -31.20 2.34
N LEU A 296 7.35 -32.06 2.78
CA LEU A 296 8.47 -32.61 2.02
C LEU A 296 8.56 -34.14 2.17
N ASP A 297 7.61 -34.79 2.85
CA ASP A 297 7.48 -36.24 2.98
C ASP A 297 6.13 -36.78 2.46
N PRO A 298 6.06 -37.27 1.20
CA PRO A 298 4.79 -37.62 0.53
C PRO A 298 4.12 -38.90 1.07
N LEU A 299 4.60 -39.38 2.21
CA LEU A 299 4.14 -40.59 2.89
C LEU A 299 3.30 -40.29 4.13
N ASP A 300 3.23 -39.04 4.59
CA ASP A 300 2.48 -38.66 5.79
C ASP A 300 1.19 -37.84 5.52
N ASP A 301 0.93 -37.40 4.29
CA ASP A 301 -0.28 -36.68 3.82
C ASP A 301 -1.61 -37.26 4.30
N GLY A 302 -1.71 -38.59 4.31
CA GLY A 302 -2.95 -39.28 4.67
C GLY A 302 -2.99 -39.76 6.12
N THR A 303 -2.02 -39.37 6.95
CA THR A 303 -1.87 -39.88 8.32
C THR A 303 -2.32 -38.92 9.41
N ALA A 304 -2.67 -37.68 9.04
CA ALA A 304 -3.27 -36.70 9.92
C ALA A 304 -4.73 -37.04 10.27
N ASP A 305 -5.16 -36.54 11.43
CA ASP A 305 -6.49 -36.68 12.04
C ASP A 305 -6.92 -35.24 12.44
N PRO A 306 -7.45 -34.47 11.47
CA PRO A 306 -7.60 -33.01 11.61
C PRO A 306 -8.76 -32.60 12.52
N ASP A 307 -9.83 -33.37 12.55
CA ASP A 307 -11.00 -33.15 13.40
C ASP A 307 -10.91 -33.85 14.76
N GLY A 308 -10.01 -34.83 14.91
CA GLY A 308 -9.67 -35.44 16.19
C GLY A 308 -10.66 -36.52 16.64
N ASP A 309 -11.40 -37.11 15.72
CA ASP A 309 -12.38 -38.18 16.00
C ASP A 309 -11.70 -39.56 16.21
N GLY A 310 -10.42 -39.67 15.81
CA GLY A 310 -9.62 -40.89 15.95
C GLY A 310 -9.45 -41.70 14.65
N LEU A 311 -10.01 -41.22 13.54
CA LEU A 311 -9.75 -41.68 12.19
C LEU A 311 -8.78 -40.70 11.51
N ASN A 312 -7.89 -41.21 10.66
CA ASN A 312 -7.06 -40.34 9.83
C ASN A 312 -7.64 -40.19 8.42
N ASN A 313 -7.17 -39.17 7.71
CA ASN A 313 -7.54 -38.86 6.33
C ASN A 313 -7.59 -40.11 5.42
N ASN A 314 -6.63 -41.04 5.51
CA ASN A 314 -6.63 -42.27 4.71
C ASN A 314 -7.75 -43.25 5.08
N GLN A 315 -8.06 -43.37 6.37
CA GLN A 315 -9.12 -44.23 6.88
C GLN A 315 -10.48 -43.68 6.45
N GLU A 316 -10.69 -42.39 6.64
CA GLU A 316 -11.95 -41.72 6.34
C GLU A 316 -12.24 -41.70 4.84
N ASN A 317 -11.26 -41.33 4.01
CA ASN A 317 -11.40 -41.42 2.56
C ASN A 317 -11.69 -42.86 2.07
N ALA A 318 -11.27 -43.89 2.82
CA ALA A 318 -11.52 -45.28 2.45
C ALA A 318 -12.95 -45.74 2.79
N ILE A 319 -13.57 -45.16 3.83
CA ILE A 319 -14.91 -45.53 4.30
C ILE A 319 -16.00 -44.53 3.89
N GLY A 320 -15.62 -43.31 3.47
CA GLY A 320 -16.50 -42.29 2.91
C GLY A 320 -16.92 -41.18 3.89
N THR A 321 -16.40 -41.19 5.12
CA THR A 321 -16.53 -40.09 6.08
C THR A 321 -15.67 -38.88 5.67
N ASN A 322 -15.85 -37.75 6.34
CA ASN A 322 -15.25 -36.46 5.99
C ASN A 322 -14.06 -36.11 6.92
N PRO A 323 -12.81 -36.06 6.40
CA PRO A 323 -11.60 -35.80 7.21
C PRO A 323 -11.46 -34.48 7.97
N ARG A 324 -12.50 -33.67 7.99
CA ARG A 324 -12.51 -32.37 8.67
C ARG A 324 -13.81 -32.16 9.44
N ASP A 325 -14.58 -33.21 9.63
CA ASP A 325 -15.88 -33.19 10.24
C ASP A 325 -16.05 -34.44 11.09
N PRO A 326 -15.94 -34.32 12.43
CA PRO A 326 -15.88 -35.48 13.31
C PRO A 326 -17.21 -36.25 13.43
N ASP A 327 -18.26 -35.80 12.72
CA ASP A 327 -19.65 -36.29 12.70
C ASP A 327 -20.20 -36.02 11.30
N SER A 328 -20.08 -36.99 10.39
CA SER A 328 -20.28 -36.81 8.95
C SER A 328 -21.75 -36.71 8.52
N ASP A 329 -22.68 -37.21 9.34
CA ASP A 329 -24.12 -37.20 9.04
C ASP A 329 -24.96 -36.33 9.98
N ASP A 330 -24.29 -35.59 10.87
CA ASP A 330 -24.83 -34.58 11.78
C ASP A 330 -25.81 -35.16 12.82
N ASP A 331 -25.51 -36.34 13.38
CA ASP A 331 -26.38 -37.06 14.32
C ASP A 331 -25.95 -36.94 15.80
N PHE A 332 -24.87 -36.19 16.10
CA PHE A 332 -24.28 -36.03 17.42
C PHE A 332 -23.50 -37.24 17.97
N ILE A 333 -23.16 -38.19 17.12
CA ILE A 333 -22.23 -39.27 17.40
C ILE A 333 -21.01 -39.07 16.48
N SER A 334 -19.81 -39.38 16.98
CA SER A 334 -18.61 -39.14 16.17
C SER A 334 -18.33 -40.32 15.23
N ASP A 335 -17.87 -40.02 14.01
CA ASP A 335 -17.49 -41.01 13.00
C ASP A 335 -16.57 -42.10 13.59
N GLY A 336 -15.53 -41.70 14.34
CA GLY A 336 -14.60 -42.62 14.99
C GLY A 336 -15.23 -43.54 16.06
N GLU A 337 -16.33 -43.14 16.69
CA GLU A 337 -17.10 -43.98 17.62
C GLU A 337 -17.92 -45.03 16.87
N GLU A 338 -18.62 -44.62 15.81
CA GLU A 338 -19.54 -45.44 15.03
C GLU A 338 -18.83 -46.42 14.11
N VAL A 339 -17.72 -46.00 13.50
CA VAL A 339 -16.83 -46.91 12.76
C VAL A 339 -16.25 -47.98 13.68
N GLY A 340 -16.07 -47.63 14.96
CA GLY A 340 -15.59 -48.53 16.00
C GLY A 340 -14.10 -48.90 15.86
N PRO A 341 -13.66 -49.98 16.53
CA PRO A 341 -12.23 -50.26 16.71
C PRO A 341 -11.50 -50.80 15.47
N ASP A 342 -12.22 -51.14 14.39
CA ASP A 342 -11.66 -51.74 13.17
C ASP A 342 -12.24 -51.09 11.92
N TRP A 343 -11.62 -49.99 11.48
CA TRP A 343 -12.01 -49.27 10.26
C TRP A 343 -12.00 -50.12 8.98
N GLU A 344 -11.32 -51.27 8.93
CA GLU A 344 -11.42 -52.20 7.78
C GLU A 344 -12.75 -52.97 7.76
N SER A 345 -13.54 -52.86 8.82
CA SER A 345 -14.85 -53.47 9.01
C SER A 345 -15.73 -52.52 9.84
N PRO A 346 -16.07 -51.34 9.28
CA PRO A 346 -16.94 -50.36 9.95
C PRO A 346 -18.29 -51.00 10.29
N ILE A 347 -18.95 -50.45 11.30
CA ILE A 347 -20.28 -50.92 11.72
C ILE A 347 -21.31 -50.48 10.66
N ASP A 348 -22.23 -51.39 10.36
CA ASP A 348 -23.38 -51.27 9.46
C ASP A 348 -24.44 -52.14 10.14
N PHE A 349 -25.18 -51.53 11.08
CA PHE A 349 -25.98 -52.26 12.06
C PHE A 349 -27.18 -52.97 11.41
N ASP A 350 -27.89 -52.32 10.49
CA ASP A 350 -29.05 -52.88 9.79
C ASP A 350 -28.70 -53.71 8.53
N GLU A 351 -27.44 -53.72 8.11
CA GLU A 351 -26.90 -54.37 6.90
C GLU A 351 -27.49 -53.82 5.58
N ASP A 352 -27.90 -52.54 5.53
CA ASP A 352 -28.40 -51.91 4.31
C ASP A 352 -27.29 -51.47 3.33
N GLY A 353 -26.06 -51.38 3.83
CA GLY A 353 -24.85 -51.04 3.09
C GLY A 353 -24.39 -49.60 3.23
N THR A 354 -25.08 -48.78 4.02
CA THR A 354 -24.59 -47.54 4.62
C THR A 354 -23.93 -47.91 5.96
N ILE A 355 -22.79 -47.31 6.29
CA ILE A 355 -22.18 -47.54 7.61
C ILE A 355 -22.84 -46.59 8.60
N ASP A 356 -22.86 -46.95 9.88
CA ASP A 356 -23.50 -46.18 10.94
C ASP A 356 -23.07 -44.70 10.90
N ALA A 357 -21.76 -44.42 10.77
CA ALA A 357 -21.17 -43.06 10.61
C ALA A 357 -21.64 -42.24 9.38
N LEU A 358 -22.54 -42.77 8.57
CA LEU A 358 -23.15 -42.11 7.40
C LEU A 358 -24.67 -42.34 7.34
N ASP A 359 -25.26 -42.93 8.39
CA ASP A 359 -26.64 -43.36 8.46
C ASP A 359 -27.39 -42.81 9.68
N THR A 360 -28.23 -41.81 9.45
CA THR A 360 -28.99 -41.09 10.48
C THR A 360 -30.10 -41.89 11.22
N ASP A 361 -30.20 -43.20 10.98
CA ASP A 361 -31.20 -44.16 11.54
C ASP A 361 -30.60 -45.58 11.43
N SER A 362 -29.54 -45.85 12.21
CA SER A 362 -28.64 -47.01 12.11
C SER A 362 -29.33 -48.37 12.22
N GLU A 363 -30.44 -48.45 12.97
CA GLU A 363 -31.26 -49.65 13.11
C GLU A 363 -32.55 -49.66 12.28
N ASN A 364 -32.82 -48.55 11.58
CA ASN A 364 -33.90 -48.39 10.60
C ASN A 364 -35.28 -48.70 11.20
N ASP A 365 -35.45 -48.33 12.46
CA ASP A 365 -36.71 -48.48 13.19
C ASP A 365 -37.61 -47.23 13.04
N GLY A 366 -37.00 -46.11 12.62
CA GLY A 366 -37.64 -44.83 12.39
C GLY A 366 -37.50 -43.83 13.54
N VAL A 367 -36.71 -44.13 14.57
CA VAL A 367 -36.14 -43.17 15.52
C VAL A 367 -34.76 -42.75 14.99
N PRO A 368 -34.49 -41.44 14.80
CA PRO A 368 -33.17 -41.02 14.34
C PRO A 368 -32.12 -41.16 15.45
N ASP A 369 -30.90 -41.53 15.08
CA ASP A 369 -29.75 -41.68 15.97
C ASP A 369 -29.50 -40.42 16.81
N ALA A 370 -29.76 -39.23 16.24
CA ALA A 370 -29.70 -37.96 16.94
C ALA A 370 -30.65 -37.82 18.14
N ASP A 371 -31.80 -38.50 18.12
CA ASP A 371 -32.72 -38.54 19.26
C ASP A 371 -32.24 -39.56 20.34
N GLU A 372 -31.27 -40.42 20.00
CA GLU A 372 -30.79 -41.54 20.80
C GLU A 372 -29.35 -41.39 21.30
N ALA A 373 -28.55 -40.51 20.68
CA ALA A 373 -27.18 -40.14 21.04
C ALA A 373 -27.06 -39.73 22.52
N GLY A 374 -28.11 -39.10 23.06
CA GLY A 374 -28.27 -38.73 24.47
C GLY A 374 -27.86 -37.30 24.81
N ASP A 375 -26.86 -36.73 24.12
CA ASP A 375 -26.56 -35.31 24.11
C ASP A 375 -25.79 -34.86 22.84
N GLU A 376 -25.53 -33.56 22.70
CA GLU A 376 -24.89 -32.95 21.51
C GLU A 376 -23.33 -32.90 21.63
N ASP A 377 -22.73 -33.43 22.70
CA ASP A 377 -21.27 -33.35 22.96
C ASP A 377 -20.55 -34.61 22.46
N LEU A 378 -19.96 -34.53 21.26
CA LEU A 378 -19.16 -35.60 20.63
C LEU A 378 -17.99 -36.12 21.48
N ALA A 379 -17.58 -35.39 22.54
CA ALA A 379 -16.56 -35.89 23.47
C ALA A 379 -17.13 -36.86 24.53
N THR A 380 -18.46 -36.99 24.60
CA THR A 380 -19.16 -37.95 25.44
C THR A 380 -19.49 -39.20 24.63
N PRO A 381 -19.21 -40.41 25.17
CA PRO A 381 -19.64 -41.63 24.49
C PRO A 381 -21.15 -41.68 24.35
N ALA A 382 -21.62 -42.28 23.26
CA ALA A 382 -23.04 -42.48 22.99
C ALA A 382 -23.75 -43.12 24.20
N ALA A 383 -25.00 -42.71 24.41
CA ALA A 383 -25.80 -43.20 25.52
C ALA A 383 -26.06 -44.70 25.42
N ASP A 384 -25.98 -45.39 26.56
CA ASP A 384 -26.35 -46.80 26.76
C ASP A 384 -27.25 -46.84 28.02
N SER A 385 -28.57 -46.72 27.78
CA SER A 385 -29.55 -46.38 28.82
C SER A 385 -29.81 -47.53 29.79
N ASP A 386 -29.82 -48.77 29.29
CA ASP A 386 -29.99 -49.98 30.09
C ASP A 386 -28.66 -50.60 30.60
N SER A 387 -27.53 -50.10 30.09
CA SER A 387 -26.16 -50.54 30.41
C SER A 387 -25.87 -51.99 30.03
N ASP A 388 -26.46 -52.49 28.95
CA ASP A 388 -26.22 -53.84 28.42
C ASP A 388 -24.98 -53.94 27.53
N GLY A 389 -24.44 -52.78 27.11
CA GLY A 389 -23.24 -52.64 26.29
C GLY A 389 -23.52 -52.41 24.81
N THR A 390 -24.78 -52.24 24.42
CA THR A 390 -25.23 -51.76 23.11
C THR A 390 -25.63 -50.30 23.28
N PRO A 391 -25.05 -49.36 22.52
CA PRO A 391 -25.52 -47.97 22.52
C PRO A 391 -26.97 -47.88 22.03
N ASN A 392 -27.70 -46.85 22.47
CA ASN A 392 -29.11 -46.65 22.14
C ASN A 392 -29.38 -46.68 20.62
N TYR A 393 -28.59 -45.95 19.82
CA TYR A 393 -28.68 -45.89 18.34
C TYR A 393 -28.34 -47.22 17.62
N GLN A 394 -28.02 -48.28 18.39
CA GLN A 394 -27.80 -49.64 17.90
C GLN A 394 -28.66 -50.64 18.71
N ASP A 395 -29.65 -50.18 19.46
CA ASP A 395 -30.50 -51.00 20.31
C ASP A 395 -31.97 -50.74 20.03
N PHE A 396 -32.69 -51.77 19.59
CA PHE A 396 -34.12 -51.67 19.29
C PHE A 396 -35.03 -51.48 20.53
N ASP A 397 -34.49 -51.62 21.75
CA ASP A 397 -35.20 -51.49 23.05
C ASP A 397 -34.22 -50.86 24.05
N SER A 398 -33.84 -49.60 23.81
CA SER A 398 -32.80 -48.83 24.50
C SER A 398 -32.88 -48.86 26.03
N ASP A 399 -34.10 -48.94 26.58
CA ASP A 399 -34.33 -49.02 28.03
C ASP A 399 -34.59 -50.46 28.53
N ASN A 400 -34.74 -51.44 27.65
CA ASN A 400 -35.06 -52.84 27.95
C ASN A 400 -36.36 -52.99 28.76
N GLY A 401 -37.31 -52.07 28.53
CA GLY A 401 -38.65 -52.03 29.07
C GLY A 401 -39.57 -53.09 28.44
N GLY A 402 -39.18 -53.62 27.28
CA GLY A 402 -39.89 -54.67 26.57
C GLY A 402 -40.87 -54.14 25.51
N VAL A 403 -40.72 -52.88 25.12
CA VAL A 403 -41.39 -52.20 24.00
C VAL A 403 -40.27 -51.62 23.13
N ASP A 404 -40.33 -51.85 21.83
CA ASP A 404 -39.33 -51.29 20.92
C ASP A 404 -39.43 -49.76 20.80
N ASP A 405 -38.30 -49.12 20.55
CA ASP A 405 -38.13 -47.65 20.55
C ASP A 405 -39.04 -46.98 19.52
N ALA A 406 -39.08 -47.51 18.29
CA ALA A 406 -40.07 -47.14 17.28
C ALA A 406 -41.52 -47.14 17.80
N THR A 407 -41.92 -48.13 18.61
CA THR A 407 -43.27 -48.20 19.19
C THR A 407 -43.45 -47.16 20.28
N GLU A 408 -42.44 -46.92 21.11
CA GLU A 408 -42.49 -45.90 22.15
C GLU A 408 -42.74 -44.51 21.56
N VAL A 409 -41.96 -44.13 20.55
CA VAL A 409 -42.05 -42.84 19.88
C VAL A 409 -43.35 -42.71 19.08
N ASN A 410 -43.69 -43.72 18.27
CA ASN A 410 -44.81 -43.62 17.33
C ASN A 410 -46.19 -43.95 17.91
N VAL A 411 -46.24 -44.72 19.01
CA VAL A 411 -47.50 -45.18 19.62
C VAL A 411 -47.76 -44.45 20.94
N ASP A 412 -46.86 -44.48 21.91
CA ASP A 412 -47.09 -43.84 23.23
C ASP A 412 -46.63 -42.37 23.29
N GLY A 413 -45.70 -41.97 22.42
CA GLY A 413 -45.09 -40.64 22.43
C GLY A 413 -44.19 -40.45 23.66
N THR A 414 -43.53 -41.53 24.07
CA THR A 414 -42.64 -41.59 25.24
C THR A 414 -41.19 -41.55 24.78
N ASP A 415 -40.31 -41.30 25.74
CA ASP A 415 -38.88 -41.19 25.50
C ASP A 415 -38.27 -42.60 25.53
N PRO A 416 -37.78 -43.14 24.40
CA PRO A 416 -37.31 -44.53 24.26
C PRO A 416 -36.13 -44.86 25.19
N THR A 417 -35.41 -43.84 25.64
CA THR A 417 -34.22 -44.00 26.47
C THR A 417 -34.52 -44.15 27.98
N VAL A 418 -35.80 -44.13 28.40
CA VAL A 418 -36.19 -44.00 29.81
C VAL A 418 -37.07 -45.14 30.32
N PHE A 419 -36.46 -46.06 31.09
CA PHE A 419 -36.97 -47.31 31.73
C PHE A 419 -38.43 -47.35 32.27
N LEU A 420 -39.07 -46.21 32.50
CA LEU A 420 -40.31 -46.10 33.26
C LEU A 420 -41.46 -45.44 32.50
N ASP A 421 -41.35 -45.30 31.17
CA ASP A 421 -42.41 -44.66 30.38
C ASP A 421 -43.02 -45.53 29.26
N ASP A 422 -42.75 -46.84 29.19
CA ASP A 422 -43.15 -47.76 28.10
C ASP A 422 -44.65 -47.91 27.74
N GLY A 423 -45.58 -47.31 28.47
CA GLY A 423 -47.03 -47.37 28.20
C GLY A 423 -47.70 -48.74 28.32
N THR A 424 -46.96 -49.84 28.37
CA THR A 424 -47.47 -51.22 28.33
C THR A 424 -47.57 -51.85 29.70
N GLN A 425 -47.09 -51.17 30.73
CA GLN A 425 -47.37 -51.54 32.12
C GLN A 425 -48.83 -51.21 32.49
N ASP A 426 -49.44 -52.06 33.31
CA ASP A 426 -50.72 -51.83 34.00
C ASP A 426 -50.36 -51.55 35.46
N PHE A 427 -49.95 -50.30 35.74
CA PHE A 427 -49.29 -49.98 37.01
C PHE A 427 -50.25 -50.05 38.20
N ASP A 428 -51.53 -49.77 37.99
CA ASP A 428 -52.58 -49.83 39.02
C ASP A 428 -53.30 -51.20 39.09
N GLY A 429 -53.09 -52.06 38.08
CA GLY A 429 -53.64 -53.41 38.00
C GLY A 429 -55.13 -53.45 37.62
N ASP A 430 -55.66 -52.38 37.01
CA ASP A 430 -57.07 -52.25 36.66
C ASP A 430 -57.43 -52.95 35.33
N GLY A 431 -56.41 -53.39 34.59
CA GLY A 431 -56.51 -54.11 33.32
C GLY A 431 -56.52 -53.21 32.08
N LEU A 432 -56.27 -51.91 32.23
CA LEU A 432 -55.88 -50.99 31.18
C LEU A 432 -54.35 -50.83 31.20
N LEU A 433 -53.74 -50.68 30.03
CA LEU A 433 -52.33 -50.33 29.95
C LEU A 433 -52.19 -48.82 30.20
N ASN A 434 -51.07 -48.37 30.77
CA ASN A 434 -50.80 -46.96 31.04
C ASN A 434 -51.02 -46.07 29.79
N TYR A 435 -50.72 -46.58 28.59
CA TYR A 435 -51.02 -45.96 27.31
C TYR A 435 -52.53 -45.77 27.08
N ASP A 436 -53.33 -46.82 27.26
CA ASP A 436 -54.80 -46.75 27.14
C ASP A 436 -55.36 -45.72 28.12
N GLU A 437 -54.75 -45.61 29.30
CA GLU A 437 -55.09 -44.64 30.33
C GLU A 437 -54.71 -43.19 29.97
N ARG A 438 -53.54 -42.97 29.36
CA ARG A 438 -53.13 -41.67 28.79
C ARG A 438 -54.12 -41.20 27.72
N GLU A 439 -54.51 -42.07 26.79
CA GLU A 439 -55.47 -41.73 25.73
C GLU A 439 -56.86 -41.37 26.28
N ILE A 440 -57.34 -42.07 27.31
CA ILE A 440 -58.68 -41.83 27.89
C ILE A 440 -58.67 -40.82 29.06
N GLY A 441 -57.49 -40.37 29.48
CA GLY A 441 -57.27 -39.36 30.53
C GLY A 441 -57.52 -39.87 31.95
N THR A 442 -57.24 -41.15 32.22
CA THR A 442 -57.21 -41.74 33.57
C THR A 442 -55.79 -41.69 34.15
N ASP A 443 -55.68 -41.78 35.49
CA ASP A 443 -54.41 -41.60 36.19
C ASP A 443 -53.78 -42.97 36.42
N TRP A 444 -52.79 -43.30 35.61
CA TRP A 444 -52.04 -44.56 35.63
C TRP A 444 -51.31 -44.85 36.95
N ARG A 445 -51.26 -43.89 37.89
CA ARG A 445 -50.60 -44.06 39.20
C ARG A 445 -51.55 -44.48 40.33
N LEU A 446 -52.85 -44.71 40.10
CA LEU A 446 -53.87 -44.72 41.19
C LEU A 446 -54.76 -45.96 41.38
#